data_AF-A0A151QPF7-F1
#
_entry.id   AF-A0A151QPF7-F1
#
_cell.length_a   1.000
_cell.length_b   1.000
_cell.length_c   1.000
_cell.angle_alpha   90.00
_cell.angle_beta   90.00
_cell.angle_gamma   90.00
#
_symmetry.space_group_name_H-M   'P 1'
#
loop_
_entity.id
_entity.type
_entity.pdbx_description
1 polymer ?
#
loop_
_entity_poly.entity_id
_entity_poly.type
_entity_poly.pdbx_seq_one_letter_code
_entity_poly.pdbx_strand_id
1 'polypeptide(L)'
;MALFSVLLNFILFLLLISFTKQTLGVSLLAKQEADRVYELLGQLDVMFKQYANYIIVNKTHGRTQLFYWFFEATHKTNKYCPGKITCR
;
A
#
# COMPACT_ATOMS: atom_id res chain seq x y z
N MET A 1 -28.53 -1.11 -37.76
CA MET A 1 -29.16 -1.24 -36.43
C MET A 1 -28.44 -2.26 -35.54
N ALA A 2 -28.21 -3.49 -35.99
CA ALA A 2 -27.50 -4.51 -35.19
C ALA A 2 -26.04 -4.13 -34.82
N LEU A 3 -25.27 -3.59 -35.77
CA LEU A 3 -23.87 -3.21 -35.54
C LEU A 3 -23.71 -2.14 -34.45
N PHE A 4 -24.61 -1.15 -34.43
CA PHE A 4 -24.62 -0.10 -33.42
C PHE A 4 -24.94 -0.66 -32.03
N SER A 5 -25.90 -1.60 -31.94
CA SER A 5 -26.23 -2.30 -30.69
C SER A 5 -25.07 -3.15 -30.19
N VAL A 6 -24.36 -3.86 -31.07
CA VAL A 6 -23.18 -4.67 -30.71
C VAL A 6 -22.05 -3.78 -30.21
N LEU A 7 -21.77 -2.67 -30.90
CA LEU A 7 -20.76 -1.70 -30.48
C LEU A 7 -21.09 -1.06 -29.13
N LEU A 8 -22.36 -0.70 -28.91
CA LEU A 8 -22.82 -0.12 -27.65
C LEU A 8 -22.66 -1.11 -26.49
N ASN A 9 -23.02 -2.38 -26.69
CA ASN A 9 -22.83 -3.44 -25.68
C ASN A 9 -21.34 -3.70 -25.39
N PHE A 10 -20.50 -3.66 -26.42
CA PHE A 10 -19.06 -3.82 -26.25
C PHE A 10 -18.45 -2.65 -25.44
N ILE A 11 -18.87 -1.42 -25.71
CA ILE A 11 -18.47 -0.24 -24.94
C ILE A 11 -18.95 -0.35 -23.48
N LEU A 12 -20.21 -0.77 -23.26
CA LEU A 12 -20.74 -1.00 -21.90
C LEU A 12 -19.90 -2.04 -21.15
N PHE A 13 -19.52 -3.12 -21.81
CA PHE A 13 -18.71 -4.18 -21.22
C PHE A 13 -17.30 -3.70 -20.84
N LEU A 14 -16.66 -2.88 -21.69
CA LEU A 14 -15.36 -2.27 -21.39
C LEU A 14 -15.43 -1.28 -20.21
N LEU A 15 -16.53 -0.52 -20.10
CA LEU A 15 -16.78 0.37 -18.95
C LEU A 15 -16.94 -0.44 -17.66
N LEU A 16 -17.68 -1.55 -17.69
CA LEU A 16 -17.84 -2.44 -16.53
C LEU A 16 -16.51 -3.05 -16.06
N ILE A 17 -15.63 -3.46 -16.99
CA ILE A 17 -14.30 -4.01 -16.66
C ILE A 17 -13.37 -2.94 -16.04
N SER A 18 -13.52 -1.68 -16.42
CA SER A 18 -12.68 -0.59 -15.90
C SER A 18 -12.98 -0.31 -14.42
N PHE A 19 -14.24 -0.43 -14.00
CA PHE A 19 -14.65 -0.24 -12.60
C PHE A 19 -14.13 -1.33 -11.64
N THR A 20 -13.96 -2.57 -12.11
CA THR A 20 -13.54 -3.67 -11.22
C THR A 20 -12.07 -3.65 -10.85
N LYS A 21 -11.22 -2.97 -11.64
CA LYS A 21 -9.76 -2.92 -11.39
C LYS A 21 -9.36 -1.99 -10.23
N GLN A 22 -10.23 -1.08 -9.83
CA GLN A 22 -9.86 0.04 -8.96
C GLN A 22 -10.14 -0.19 -7.47
N THR A 23 -10.95 -1.19 -7.12
CA THR A 23 -11.40 -1.42 -5.75
C THR A 23 -10.30 -1.96 -4.83
N LEU A 24 -9.43 -2.82 -5.36
CA LEU A 24 -8.41 -3.51 -4.56
C LEU A 24 -7.20 -2.59 -4.27
N GLY A 25 -6.75 -1.80 -5.26
CA GLY A 25 -5.65 -0.86 -5.07
C GLY A 25 -6.01 0.30 -4.12
N VAL A 26 -7.23 0.83 -4.24
CA VAL A 26 -7.69 1.95 -3.39
C VAL A 26 -7.81 1.54 -1.92
N SER A 27 -8.33 0.34 -1.65
CA SER A 27 -8.48 -0.15 -0.27
C SER A 27 -7.15 -0.45 0.42
N LEU A 28 -6.15 -0.95 -0.31
CA LEU A 28 -4.81 -1.19 0.23
C LEU A 28 -4.08 0.11 0.57
N LEU A 29 -4.14 1.11 -0.31
CA LEU A 29 -3.55 2.42 -0.04
C LEU A 29 -4.22 3.13 1.14
N ALA A 30 -5.54 3.04 1.25
CA ALA A 30 -6.26 3.59 2.40
C ALA A 30 -5.85 2.91 3.72
N LYS A 31 -5.65 1.58 3.70
CA LYS A 31 -5.17 0.84 4.86
C LYS A 31 -3.75 1.23 5.26
N GLN A 32 -2.85 1.39 4.29
CA GLN A 32 -1.50 1.86 4.54
C GLN A 32 -1.50 3.28 5.11
N GLU A 33 -2.36 4.16 4.60
CA GLU A 33 -2.46 5.54 5.09
C GLU A 33 -3.01 5.62 6.51
N ALA A 34 -3.90 4.70 6.89
CA ALA A 34 -4.39 4.58 8.26
C ALA A 34 -3.27 4.22 9.26
N ASP A 35 -2.22 3.55 8.79
CA ASP A 35 -1.07 3.18 9.61
C ASP A 35 -0.01 4.30 9.68
N ARG A 36 -0.22 5.44 8.99
CA ARG A 36 0.77 6.52 8.91
C ARG A 36 0.92 7.26 10.24
N VAL A 37 2.17 7.43 10.68
CA VAL A 37 2.51 8.25 11.84
C VAL A 37 2.93 9.65 11.37
N TYR A 38 2.05 10.63 11.55
CA TYR A 38 2.28 12.00 11.09
C TYR A 38 3.30 12.75 11.93
N GLU A 39 3.18 12.70 13.25
CA GLU A 39 4.01 13.47 14.17
C GLU A 39 4.28 12.65 15.44
N LEU A 40 5.45 12.86 16.03
CA LEU A 40 5.81 12.34 17.34
C LEU A 40 6.32 13.47 18.23
N LEU A 41 5.96 13.41 19.51
CA LEU A 41 6.41 14.38 20.50
C LEU A 41 7.95 14.39 20.56
N GLY A 42 8.54 15.56 20.32
CA GLY A 42 10.00 15.75 20.33
C GLY A 42 10.72 15.36 19.03
N GLN A 43 9.99 14.99 17.98
CA GLN A 43 10.58 14.72 16.66
C GLN A 43 10.72 16.02 15.87
N LEU A 44 11.93 16.30 15.38
CA LEU A 44 12.18 17.36 14.39
C LEU A 44 11.55 16.98 13.05
N ASP A 45 11.30 17.96 12.18
CA ASP A 45 10.69 17.74 10.88
C ASP A 45 11.49 16.71 10.06
N VAL A 46 10.85 15.57 9.74
CA VAL A 46 11.47 14.46 9.00
C VAL A 46 10.84 14.35 7.62
N MET A 47 11.70 14.20 6.61
CA MET A 47 11.27 14.15 5.21
C MET A 47 10.89 12.74 4.72
N PHE A 48 10.83 11.74 5.62
CA PHE A 48 10.38 10.38 5.28
C PHE A 48 9.06 10.05 5.93
N LYS A 49 8.29 9.18 5.28
CA LYS A 49 7.06 8.63 5.84
C LYS A 49 7.38 7.46 6.75
N GLN A 50 6.62 7.37 7.82
CA GLN A 50 6.70 6.29 8.79
C GLN A 50 5.31 5.70 9.03
N TYR A 51 5.26 4.40 9.25
CA TYR A 51 4.04 3.63 9.39
C TYR A 51 4.16 2.68 10.58
N ALA A 52 3.17 2.63 11.46
CA ALA A 52 3.19 1.76 12.62
C ALA A 52 1.81 1.18 12.90
N ASN A 53 1.74 -0.14 13.07
CA ASN A 53 0.51 -0.83 13.44
C ASN A 53 0.83 -2.23 14.00
N TYR A 54 -0.22 -2.93 14.45
CA TYR A 54 -0.19 -4.33 14.85
C TYR A 54 -0.74 -5.21 13.72
N ILE A 55 -0.04 -6.30 13.41
CA ILE A 55 -0.54 -7.35 12.53
C ILE A 55 -0.90 -8.60 13.33
N ILE A 56 -2.00 -9.25 12.96
CA ILE A 56 -2.39 -10.53 13.53
C ILE A 56 -1.74 -11.63 12.69
N VAL A 57 -0.75 -12.33 13.24
CA VAL A 57 -0.01 -13.38 12.53
C VAL A 57 -0.59 -14.79 12.77
N ASN A 58 -1.36 -14.98 13.86
CA ASN A 58 -2.09 -16.22 14.11
C ASN A 58 -3.49 -15.92 14.67
N LYS A 59 -4.52 -16.43 13.98
CA LYS A 59 -5.93 -16.21 14.31
C LYS A 59 -6.49 -17.22 15.31
N THR A 60 -5.93 -18.43 15.38
CA THR A 60 -6.49 -19.55 16.16
C THR A 60 -5.99 -19.58 17.60
N HIS A 61 -4.77 -19.13 17.86
CA HIS A 61 -4.17 -19.14 19.21
C HIS A 61 -4.00 -17.73 19.78
N GLY A 62 -5.09 -16.97 19.86
CA GLY A 62 -5.33 -15.88 20.81
C GLY A 62 -4.39 -14.67 20.90
N ARG A 63 -3.09 -14.74 20.59
CA ARG A 63 -2.10 -13.69 20.90
C ARG A 63 -0.85 -13.79 20.05
N THR A 64 -0.97 -13.70 18.73
CA THR A 64 0.21 -13.39 17.92
C THR A 64 -0.07 -12.10 17.18
N GLN A 65 -0.09 -11.01 17.95
CA GLN A 65 -0.08 -9.65 17.44
C GLN A 65 1.38 -9.20 17.40
N LEU A 66 1.88 -8.90 16.20
CA LEU A 66 3.23 -8.37 16.03
C LEU A 66 3.11 -6.88 15.76
N PHE A 67 3.75 -6.08 16.60
CA PHE A 67 3.92 -4.66 16.33
C PHE A 67 5.01 -4.46 15.28
N TYR A 68 4.76 -3.56 14.32
CA TYR A 68 5.78 -3.09 13.41
C TYR A 68 5.86 -1.57 13.40
N TRP A 69 7.04 -1.06 13.10
CA TRP A 69 7.27 0.34 12.80
C TRP A 69 8.24 0.41 11.61
N PHE A 70 7.71 0.88 10.49
CA PHE A 70 8.39 0.93 9.20
C PHE A 70 8.71 2.37 8.81
N PHE A 71 9.88 2.56 8.19
CA PHE A 71 10.39 3.85 7.74
C PHE A 71 10.69 3.78 6.24
N GLU A 72 10.15 4.71 5.47
CA GLU A 72 10.40 4.79 4.03
C GLU A 72 11.82 5.30 3.74
N ALA A 73 12.48 4.72 2.74
CA ALA A 73 13.80 5.17 2.32
C ALA A 73 13.72 6.56 1.65
N THR A 74 14.54 7.50 2.11
CA THR A 74 14.62 8.86 1.51
C THR A 74 15.41 8.91 0.21
N HIS A 75 16.21 7.88 -0.07
CA HIS A 75 17.10 7.82 -1.22
C HIS A 75 17.06 6.43 -1.85
N LYS A 76 17.18 6.38 -3.19
CA LYS A 76 17.32 5.12 -3.91
C LYS A 76 18.71 4.53 -3.63
N THR A 77 18.77 3.41 -2.92
CA THR A 77 20.02 2.66 -2.75
C THR A 77 20.35 1.91 -4.04
N ASN A 78 21.21 2.48 -4.90
CA ASN A 78 21.67 1.80 -6.12
C ASN A 78 22.80 0.78 -5.88
N LYS A 79 22.93 0.24 -4.67
CA LYS A 79 23.96 -0.76 -4.34
C LYS A 79 23.38 -1.78 -3.37
N TYR A 80 23.23 -3.02 -3.84
CA TYR A 80 23.03 -4.17 -2.96
C TYR A 80 24.39 -4.53 -2.36
N CYS A 81 24.54 -4.37 -1.04
CA CYS A 81 25.70 -4.84 -0.30
C CYS A 81 25.25 -6.03 0.57
N PRO A 82 25.69 -7.26 0.30
CA PRO A 82 25.33 -8.41 1.13
C PRO A 82 25.79 -8.18 2.58
N GLY A 83 24.86 -8.29 3.52
CA GLY A 83 25.14 -8.20 4.96
C GLY A 83 25.20 -6.78 5.56
N LYS A 84 24.80 -5.73 4.83
CA LYS A 84 24.76 -4.35 5.38
C LYS A 84 23.47 -3.62 5.02
N ILE A 85 22.98 -2.82 5.98
CA ILE A 85 21.79 -1.95 5.82
C ILE A 85 22.11 -0.75 4.91
N THR A 86 23.37 -0.29 4.90
CA THR A 86 23.81 0.79 4.00
C THR A 86 25.18 0.46 3.40
N CYS A 87 25.36 0.79 2.13
CA CYS A 87 26.67 0.83 1.49
C CYS A 87 27.28 2.21 1.75
N ARG A 88 27.81 2.43 2.95
CA ARG A 88 28.72 3.55 3.22
C ARG A 88 30.15 3.10 3.01
#